data_AF-A0A4Y2JUJ4-F1
#
_entry.id   AF-A0A4Y2JUJ4-F1
#
_cell.length_a   1.000
_cell.length_b   1.000
_cell.length_c   1.000
_cell.angle_alpha   90.00
_cell.angle_beta   90.00
_cell.angle_gamma   90.00
#
_symmetry.space_group_name_H-M   'P 1'
#
loop_
_entity.id
_entity.type
_entity.pdbx_description
1 polymer ?
#
loop_
_entity_poly.entity_id
_entity_poly.type
_entity_poly.pdbx_seq_one_letter_code
_entity_poly.pdbx_strand_id
1 'polypeptide(L)'
;MMDSSRSAHSAEGEHASQIYRRMKEVYGEQCLARCTIFQWCQRCEAGRVSIKDLPRSGQAHVVTNSVTISAVEELIRQNRRITTREIAVELSISK
;
A
#
# COMPACT_ATOMS: atom_id res chain seq x y z
N MET A 1 -36.73 -2.13 -18.13
CA MET A 1 -35.45 -1.81 -18.80
C MET A 1 -34.39 -1.73 -17.72
N MET A 2 -33.40 -2.62 -17.76
CA MET A 2 -32.39 -2.73 -16.71
C MET A 2 -31.37 -1.58 -16.75
N ASP A 3 -30.99 -1.18 -15.54
CA ASP A 3 -29.91 -0.28 -15.13
C ASP A 3 -28.73 -0.22 -16.10
N SER A 4 -28.59 0.91 -16.80
CA SER A 4 -27.48 1.16 -17.70
C SER A 4 -26.32 1.75 -16.91
N SER A 5 -25.35 0.89 -16.66
CA SER A 5 -23.93 1.25 -16.52
C SER A 5 -23.60 2.13 -15.31
N ARG A 6 -23.22 1.45 -14.23
CA ARG A 6 -22.45 2.02 -13.13
C ARG A 6 -21.10 2.54 -13.65
N SER A 7 -21.09 3.73 -14.25
CA SER A 7 -19.88 4.45 -14.66
C SER A 7 -19.24 5.03 -13.42
N ALA A 8 -18.17 4.40 -12.95
CA ALA A 8 -17.30 4.98 -11.95
C ALA A 8 -16.50 6.11 -12.62
N HIS A 9 -16.77 7.35 -12.21
CA HIS A 9 -16.14 8.52 -12.80
C HIS A 9 -14.71 8.63 -12.26
N SER A 10 -13.71 8.62 -13.14
CA SER A 10 -12.46 9.34 -12.86
C SER A 10 -12.82 10.82 -12.63
N ALA A 11 -11.99 11.60 -11.92
CA ALA A 11 -12.33 13.00 -11.58
C ALA A 11 -12.72 13.84 -12.82
N GLU A 12 -12.20 13.50 -13.99
CA GLU A 12 -12.50 14.11 -15.30
C GLU A 12 -13.38 13.23 -16.22
N GLY A 13 -13.78 12.03 -15.79
CA GLY A 13 -14.60 11.10 -16.58
C GLY A 13 -13.88 10.45 -17.78
N GLU A 14 -12.55 10.54 -17.85
CA GLU A 14 -11.76 10.02 -18.96
C GLU A 14 -11.59 8.51 -18.94
N HIS A 15 -11.59 7.92 -20.13
CA HIS A 15 -11.32 6.50 -20.34
C HIS A 15 -9.81 6.19 -20.22
N ALA A 16 -9.47 4.99 -19.74
CA ALA A 16 -8.08 4.58 -19.50
C ALA A 16 -7.15 4.70 -20.72
N SER A 17 -7.69 4.55 -21.94
CA SER A 17 -6.93 4.75 -23.18
C SER A 17 -6.53 6.21 -23.42
N GLN A 18 -7.39 7.16 -23.04
CA GLN A 18 -7.12 8.59 -23.14
C GLN A 18 -6.05 9.00 -22.12
N ILE A 19 -6.16 8.49 -20.89
CA ILE A 19 -5.17 8.68 -19.83
C ILE A 19 -3.81 8.14 -20.27
N TYR A 20 -3.76 6.93 -20.83
CA TYR A 20 -2.51 6.36 -21.36
C TYR A 20 -1.87 7.24 -22.43
N ARG A 21 -2.67 7.79 -23.37
CA ARG A 21 -2.15 8.65 -24.44
C ARG A 21 -1.52 9.92 -23.87
N ARG A 22 -2.20 10.59 -22.95
CA ARG A 22 -1.69 11.80 -22.27
C ARG A 22 -0.41 11.51 -21.47
N MET A 23 -0.38 10.39 -20.74
CA MET A 23 0.83 9.98 -20.02
C MET A 23 1.99 9.68 -20.97
N LYS A 24 1.73 9.05 -22.12
CA LYS A 24 2.76 8.77 -23.13
C LYS A 24 3.27 10.05 -23.79
N GLU A 25 2.42 11.04 -24.03
CA GLU A 25 2.79 12.36 -24.55
C GLU A 25 3.75 13.12 -23.61
N VAL A 26 3.51 13.03 -22.29
CA VAL A 26 4.33 13.73 -21.29
C VAL A 26 5.61 12.98 -20.95
N TYR A 27 5.54 11.66 -20.75
CA TYR A 27 6.65 10.85 -20.23
C TYR A 27 7.41 10.05 -21.30
N GLY A 28 6.90 9.99 -22.54
CA GLY A 28 7.56 9.30 -23.65
C GLY A 28 7.92 7.85 -23.32
N GLU A 29 9.19 7.47 -23.50
CA GLU A 29 9.67 6.11 -23.20
C GLU A 29 9.72 5.77 -21.70
N GLN A 30 9.66 6.77 -20.82
CA GLN A 30 9.57 6.55 -19.38
C GLN A 30 8.13 6.37 -18.89
N CYS A 31 7.15 6.44 -19.79
CA CYS A 31 5.76 6.20 -19.45
C CYS A 31 5.56 4.76 -18.93
N LEU A 32 4.74 4.63 -17.89
CA LEU A 32 4.32 3.33 -17.38
C LEU A 32 3.64 2.51 -18.49
N ALA A 33 3.75 1.18 -18.37
CA ALA A 33 3.13 0.26 -19.30
C ALA A 33 1.60 0.44 -19.31
N ARG A 34 0.99 0.27 -20.50
CA ARG A 34 -0.46 0.41 -20.69
C ARG A 34 -1.26 -0.46 -19.71
N CYS A 35 -0.80 -1.68 -19.44
CA CYS A 35 -1.45 -2.59 -18.48
C CYS A 35 -1.47 -2.03 -17.05
N THR A 36 -0.38 -1.39 -16.60
CA THR A 36 -0.29 -0.78 -15.26
C THR A 36 -1.28 0.36 -15.10
N ILE A 37 -1.37 1.23 -16.11
CA ILE A 37 -2.29 2.37 -16.11
C ILE A 37 -3.75 1.90 -16.07
N PHE A 38 -4.09 0.88 -16.85
CA PHE A 38 -5.45 0.30 -16.84
C PHE A 38 -5.79 -0.34 -15.49
N GLN A 39 -4.85 -1.05 -14.86
CA GLN A 39 -5.03 -1.58 -13.50
C GLN A 39 -5.24 -0.48 -12.46
N TRP A 40 -4.56 0.66 -12.61
CA TRP A 40 -4.75 1.81 -11.73
C TRP A 40 -6.14 2.43 -11.92
N CYS A 41 -6.59 2.62 -13.17
CA CYS A 41 -7.96 3.08 -13.45
C CYS A 41 -9.01 2.19 -12.78
N GLN A 42 -8.92 0.87 -12.93
CA GLN A 42 -9.83 -0.08 -12.28
C GLN A 42 -9.82 0.03 -10.75
N ARG A 43 -8.65 0.24 -10.14
CA ARG A 43 -8.54 0.44 -8.68
C ARG A 43 -9.18 1.75 -8.25
N CYS A 44 -8.98 2.83 -8.99
CA CYS A 44 -9.61 4.11 -8.72
C CYS A 44 -11.15 4.02 -8.85
N GLU A 45 -11.63 3.34 -9.89
CA GLU A 45 -13.05 3.07 -10.11
C GLU A 45 -13.65 2.21 -8.99
N ALA A 46 -12.87 1.30 -8.42
CA ALA A 46 -13.23 0.53 -7.23
C ALA A 46 -13.17 1.34 -5.91
N GLY A 47 -13.01 2.67 -5.99
CA GLY A 47 -13.02 3.58 -4.83
C GLY A 47 -11.67 3.74 -4.13
N ARG A 48 -10.56 3.25 -4.71
CA ARG A 48 -9.22 3.48 -4.13
C ARG A 48 -8.78 4.92 -4.38
N VAL A 49 -8.79 5.72 -3.31
CA VAL A 49 -8.31 7.12 -3.32
C VAL A 49 -6.89 7.29 -2.78
N SER A 50 -6.36 6.29 -2.06
CA SER A 50 -5.02 6.35 -1.49
C SER A 50 -3.95 6.09 -2.55
N ILE A 51 -3.03 7.04 -2.68
CA ILE A 51 -1.85 6.97 -3.54
C ILE A 51 -0.76 6.07 -2.93
N LYS A 52 -0.79 5.84 -1.61
CA LYS A 52 0.20 5.01 -0.94
C LYS A 52 0.11 3.56 -1.42
N ASP A 53 1.26 2.91 -1.49
CA ASP A 53 1.35 1.47 -1.68
C ASP A 53 0.59 0.74 -0.57
N LEU A 54 -0.03 -0.38 -0.93
CA LEU A 54 -0.57 -1.29 0.07
C LEU A 54 0.60 -1.97 0.79
N PRO A 55 0.40 -2.42 2.04
CA PRO A 55 1.38 -3.26 2.73
C PRO A 55 1.80 -4.40 1.82
N ARG A 56 3.10 -4.52 1.58
CA ARG A 56 3.64 -5.61 0.77
C ARG A 56 3.74 -6.86 1.64
N SER A 57 3.50 -8.03 1.07
CA SER A 57 3.79 -9.29 1.79
C SER A 57 5.27 -9.30 2.20
N GLY A 58 5.55 -9.61 3.47
CA GLY A 58 6.90 -9.53 4.04
C GLY A 58 7.29 -8.17 4.63
N GLN A 59 6.47 -7.13 4.49
CA GLN A 59 6.64 -5.89 5.26
C GLN A 59 6.29 -6.17 6.73
N ALA A 60 7.17 -5.83 7.67
CA ALA A 60 7.09 -6.15 9.10
C ALA A 60 5.95 -5.42 9.87
N HIS A 61 4.80 -5.19 9.25
CA HIS A 61 3.64 -4.54 9.86
C HIS A 61 3.02 -5.33 11.01
N VAL A 62 3.20 -6.65 11.05
CA VAL A 62 2.66 -7.51 12.12
C VAL A 62 3.36 -7.23 13.46
N VAL A 63 4.62 -6.80 13.43
CA VAL A 63 5.44 -6.58 14.64
C VAL A 63 5.34 -5.13 15.14
N THR A 64 5.08 -4.16 14.27
CA THR A 64 5.00 -2.73 14.65
C THR A 64 3.59 -2.32 15.08
N ASN A 65 2.94 -3.11 15.94
CA ASN A 65 1.73 -2.69 16.65
C ASN A 65 2.12 -1.91 17.92
N SER A 66 1.28 -0.98 18.37
CA SER A 66 1.48 -0.22 19.63
C SER A 66 1.67 -1.16 20.83
N VAL A 67 0.95 -2.27 20.88
CA VAL A 67 1.07 -3.30 21.93
C VAL A 67 2.50 -3.85 21.98
N THR A 68 3.06 -4.24 20.84
CA THR A 68 4.39 -4.81 20.75
C THR A 68 5.47 -3.75 21.06
N ILE A 69 5.26 -2.51 20.61
CA ILE A 69 6.15 -1.38 20.94
C ILE A 69 6.20 -1.14 22.45
N SER A 70 5.04 -1.03 23.11
CA SER A 70 4.99 -0.84 24.57
C SER A 70 5.61 -2.00 25.35
N ALA A 71 5.44 -3.24 24.88
CA ALA A 71 6.07 -4.40 25.50
C ALA A 71 7.61 -4.36 25.38
N VAL A 72 8.14 -3.96 24.21
CA VAL A 72 9.59 -3.73 24.04
C VAL A 72 10.10 -2.61 24.96
N GLU A 73 9.40 -1.48 25.01
CA GLU A 73 9.75 -0.34 25.87
C GLU A 73 9.81 -0.73 27.35
N GLU A 74 8.85 -1.55 27.80
CA GLU A 74 8.78 -2.05 29.15
C GLU A 74 9.95 -2.99 29.48
N LEU A 75 10.28 -3.94 28.59
CA LEU A 75 11.43 -4.83 28.75
C LEU A 75 12.75 -4.06 28.84
N ILE A 76 12.92 -3.02 28.02
CA ILE A 76 14.11 -2.15 28.07
C ILE A 76 14.13 -1.35 29.38
N ARG A 77 12.97 -0.89 29.86
CA ARG A 77 12.87 -0.14 31.13
C ARG A 77 13.24 -1.01 32.32
N GLN A 78 12.82 -2.28 32.33
CA GLN A 78 13.11 -3.24 33.38
C GLN A 78 14.57 -3.72 33.35
N ASN A 79 15.11 -4.00 32.16
CA ASN A 79 16.49 -4.43 31.98
C ASN A 79 17.17 -3.64 30.86
N ARG A 80 17.95 -2.63 31.22
CA ARG A 80 18.68 -1.79 30.27
C ARG A 80 19.80 -2.52 29.50
N ARG A 81 20.16 -3.74 29.90
CA ARG A 81 21.17 -4.58 29.23
C ARG A 81 20.55 -5.66 28.34
N ILE A 82 19.22 -5.72 28.24
CA ILE A 82 18.54 -6.74 27.42
C ILE A 82 18.94 -6.62 25.95
N THR A 83 19.20 -7.76 25.30
CA THR A 83 19.60 -7.84 23.91
C THR A 83 18.40 -8.00 22.98
N THR A 84 18.55 -7.61 21.70
CA THR A 84 17.49 -7.78 20.69
C THR A 84 17.06 -9.24 20.53
N ARG A 85 17.97 -10.20 20.75
CA ARG A 85 17.65 -11.64 20.66
C ARG A 85 16.76 -12.08 21.82
N GLU A 86 17.03 -11.61 23.03
CA GLU A 86 16.19 -11.90 24.20
C GLU A 86 14.80 -11.26 24.05
N ILE A 87 14.73 -10.01 23.58
CA ILE A 87 13.45 -9.35 23.27
C ILE A 87 12.66 -10.15 22.23
N ALA A 88 13.31 -10.61 21.15
CA ALA A 88 12.64 -11.39 20.11
C ALA A 88 12.10 -12.74 20.63
N VAL A 89 12.84 -13.40 21.53
CA VAL A 89 12.39 -14.63 22.20
C VAL A 89 11.21 -14.35 23.12
N GLU A 90 11.32 -13.34 24.00
CA GLU A 90 10.29 -12.98 24.97
C GLU A 90 8.96 -12.59 24.28
N LEU A 91 9.06 -11.85 23.17
CA LEU A 91 7.90 -11.40 22.41
C LEU A 91 7.46 -12.37 21.31
N SER A 92 8.09 -13.55 21.22
CA SER A 92 7.83 -14.54 20.16
C SER A 92 7.85 -13.94 18.74
N ILE A 93 8.70 -12.95 18.52
CA ILE A 93 8.89 -12.32 17.21
C ILE A 93 9.87 -13.17 16.42
N SER A 94 9.38 -13.88 15.41
CA SER A 94 10.26 -14.58 14.47
C SER A 94 11.17 -13.59 13.75
N LYS A 95 12.44 -13.95 13.58
CA LYS A 95 13.40 -13.16 12.81
C LYS A 95 13.06 -13.14 11.33
#